data_AF-A0A2G5UZJ8-F1
#
_entry.id   AF-A0A2G5UZJ8-F1
#
_cell.length_a   1.000
_cell.length_b   1.000
_cell.length_c   1.000
_cell.angle_alpha   90.00
_cell.angle_beta   90.00
_cell.angle_gamma   90.00
#
_symmetry.space_group_name_H-M   'P 1'
#
loop_
_entity.id
_entity.type
_entity.pdbx_description
1 polymer ?
#
loop_
_entity_poly.entity_id
_entity_poly.type
_entity_poly.pdbx_seq_one_letter_code
_entity_poly.pdbx_strand_id
1 'polypeptide(L)'
;MATFERLLHIDQLPYAVQWLSGPSSTPTPIVRLICSAISYYSAKLPPRDYLRAWITLLCQARTGWNEDAVTYQIVGTIVRIAFINDHQKLYEITSIVFQAYQQQMAAEKNQSKGILAMFSSDNSVSPLIPDSMLAVSPFASYIMLRVEQKSFNAFYGHFYETLGKKDKYNLDHAVKKAASKNSMALPVERIAVFRWAKLVTLCKDSALLPILLQQLTGSAYRLRKANSLNLCFARRFIDEPQMQDVMAECRKAIEETTVSTKGLSKAVVGWLFTKHEVTRTGFDFSVFDLDYLLQLVLAGDKNIWMDFVNMPHFTSEEFAERKLYSVTCQLSPKNRESPSPPELGSPRARGTAKPFPVLPVHSGLPKAPCLDPSTIFQQHVVLQMAAPFMSTIKNLAKQYTECGDRMDIDDDAYCKLIRILYQSTQQTVPVEIRCSYCSKPKPCTMTVKPNVLSPEIDVKMSQNRQKRIEFWNELNVSMIDQAAVATASMEHLSRLVSMMAAALDPRNRNSVQPTGHSLFYLITSSVGENELLYSVASESYSHSLRALGEEFVKFRPEEQMDVMQLALNGFVLSEPLVEVFTPEVLNSDDLCAAYRKLSDAVRMPERSKMALQLLGEQ
;
A
#
# COMPACT_ATOMS: atom_id res chain seq x y z
N MET A 1 3.45 -17.46 3.08
CA MET A 1 4.79 -18.07 2.94
C MET A 1 5.66 -17.40 1.87
N ALA A 2 5.26 -17.30 0.59
CA ALA A 2 6.05 -16.59 -0.43
C ALA A 2 6.43 -15.13 -0.06
N THR A 3 5.57 -14.43 0.67
CA THR A 3 5.83 -13.07 1.18
C THR A 3 6.87 -13.06 2.32
N PHE A 4 6.92 -14.11 3.14
CA PHE A 4 7.83 -14.24 4.28
C PHE A 4 9.22 -14.71 3.84
N GLU A 5 9.29 -15.63 2.86
CA GLU A 5 10.56 -15.94 2.18
C GLU A 5 11.16 -14.71 1.49
N ARG A 6 10.34 -13.89 0.83
CA ARG A 6 10.78 -12.61 0.23
C ARG A 6 11.30 -11.61 1.27
N LEU A 7 10.80 -11.67 2.51
CA LEU A 7 11.28 -10.85 3.63
C LEU A 7 12.57 -11.41 4.23
N LEU A 8 12.73 -12.74 4.27
CA LEU A 8 13.95 -13.39 4.76
C LEU A 8 15.12 -13.24 3.78
N HIS A 9 14.89 -13.26 2.47
CA HIS A 9 15.92 -13.03 1.44
C HIS A 9 16.22 -11.54 1.13
N ILE A 10 15.73 -10.62 1.96
CA ILE A 10 15.82 -9.17 1.70
C ILE A 10 17.27 -8.65 1.70
N ASP A 11 18.17 -9.37 2.37
CA ASP A 11 19.61 -9.14 2.50
C ASP A 11 20.43 -9.65 1.30
N GLN A 12 19.93 -10.66 0.57
CA GLN A 12 20.62 -11.31 -0.56
C GLN A 12 20.25 -10.80 -1.92
N LEU A 13 19.35 -9.83 -1.99
CA LEU A 13 18.86 -9.32 -3.23
C LEU A 13 19.61 -8.03 -3.55
N PRO A 14 20.56 -8.03 -4.52
CA PRO A 14 20.85 -6.84 -5.33
C PRO A 14 19.55 -6.19 -5.86
N TYR A 15 18.47 -6.98 -5.90
CA TYR A 15 17.12 -6.58 -6.21
C TYR A 15 16.42 -5.72 -5.14
N ALA A 16 16.78 -5.68 -3.85
CA ALA A 16 16.09 -4.80 -2.89
C ALA A 16 16.28 -3.30 -3.23
N VAL A 17 17.40 -2.96 -3.87
CA VAL A 17 17.63 -1.65 -4.49
C VAL A 17 16.87 -1.52 -5.83
N GLN A 18 16.71 -2.60 -6.61
CA GLN A 18 15.86 -2.64 -7.83
C GLN A 18 14.35 -2.63 -7.53
N TRP A 19 13.92 -2.94 -6.31
CA TRP A 19 12.52 -2.81 -5.88
C TRP A 19 12.16 -1.33 -5.64
N LEU A 20 13.18 -0.50 -5.46
CA LEU A 20 13.14 0.97 -5.46
C LEU A 20 13.70 1.58 -6.75
N SER A 21 14.01 0.78 -7.78
CA SER A 21 14.47 1.27 -9.08
C SER A 21 14.07 0.30 -10.19
N GLY A 22 13.01 0.67 -10.92
CA GLY A 22 12.63 0.05 -12.17
C GLY A 22 12.20 1.12 -13.17
N PRO A 23 12.37 0.92 -14.48
CA PRO A 23 11.96 1.86 -15.53
C PRO A 23 10.43 1.90 -15.73
N SER A 24 9.66 1.22 -14.88
CA SER A 24 8.22 1.10 -15.01
C SER A 24 7.51 2.37 -14.54
N SER A 25 6.75 2.99 -15.44
CA SER A 25 5.83 4.07 -15.10
C SER A 25 4.66 3.60 -14.22
N THR A 26 4.35 2.30 -14.22
CA THR A 26 3.32 1.70 -13.36
C THR A 26 3.91 1.17 -12.05
N PRO A 27 3.28 1.43 -10.89
CA PRO A 27 3.79 0.93 -9.61
C PRO A 27 3.84 -0.59 -9.60
N THR A 28 5.00 -1.17 -9.24
CA THR A 28 5.07 -2.61 -8.98
C THR A 28 4.17 -2.94 -7.77
N PRO A 29 3.70 -4.19 -7.61
CA PRO A 29 2.90 -4.58 -6.44
C PRO A 29 3.58 -4.23 -5.10
N ILE A 30 4.91 -4.26 -5.05
CA ILE A 30 5.70 -3.87 -3.89
C ILE A 30 5.62 -2.37 -3.64
N VAL A 31 5.84 -1.53 -4.65
CA VAL A 31 5.74 -0.07 -4.50
C VAL A 31 4.33 0.32 -4.11
N ARG A 32 3.32 -0.30 -4.72
CA ARG A 32 1.91 -0.12 -4.34
C ARG A 32 1.66 -0.50 -2.88
N LEU A 33 2.26 -1.59 -2.39
CA LEU A 33 2.15 -2.00 -1.00
C LEU A 33 2.84 -1.00 -0.04
N ILE A 34 4.03 -0.48 -0.41
CA ILE A 34 4.74 0.55 0.37
C ILE A 34 3.92 1.84 0.43
N CYS A 35 3.42 2.34 -0.70
CA CYS A 35 2.54 3.50 -0.75
C CYS A 35 1.30 3.28 0.13
N SER A 36 0.69 2.10 0.03
CA SER A 36 -0.46 1.73 0.86
C SER A 36 -0.12 1.68 2.35
N ALA A 37 1.08 1.22 2.72
CA ALA A 37 1.58 1.24 4.09
C ALA A 37 1.73 2.67 4.62
N ILE A 38 2.32 3.56 3.82
CA ILE A 38 2.48 4.98 4.17
C ILE A 38 1.10 5.62 4.39
N SER A 39 0.16 5.40 3.47
CA SER A 39 -1.23 5.87 3.61
C SER A 39 -1.90 5.30 4.86
N TYR A 40 -1.65 4.04 5.21
CA TYR A 40 -2.19 3.40 6.41
C TYR A 40 -1.61 3.95 7.72
N TYR A 41 -0.29 4.06 7.83
CA TYR A 41 0.36 4.53 9.06
C TYR A 41 0.25 6.04 9.26
N SER A 42 0.16 6.83 8.19
CA SER A 42 -0.12 8.27 8.30
C SER A 42 -1.47 8.59 8.96
N ALA A 43 -2.42 7.63 8.95
CA ALA A 43 -3.67 7.71 9.70
C ALA A 43 -3.50 7.60 11.21
N LYS A 44 -2.48 6.85 11.63
CA LYS A 44 -2.30 6.37 13.00
C LYS A 44 -1.20 7.11 13.75
N LEU A 45 -0.25 7.67 13.00
CA LEU A 45 0.87 8.45 13.51
C LEU A 45 0.62 9.94 13.22
N PRO A 46 1.30 10.86 13.93
CA PRO A 46 1.27 12.27 13.59
C PRO A 46 1.69 12.47 12.11
N PRO A 47 0.75 12.82 11.21
CA PRO A 47 0.98 12.71 9.76
C PRO A 47 2.09 13.64 9.29
N ARG A 48 2.18 14.84 9.88
CA ARG A 48 3.25 15.81 9.59
C ARG A 48 4.63 15.22 9.79
N ASP A 49 4.93 14.72 10.98
CA ASP A 49 6.29 14.28 11.33
C ASP A 49 6.64 12.97 10.63
N TYR A 50 5.67 12.06 10.52
CA TYR A 50 5.81 10.80 9.80
C TYR A 50 6.14 10.99 8.32
N LEU A 51 5.36 11.82 7.60
CA LEU A 51 5.58 12.06 6.17
C LEU A 51 6.88 12.82 5.91
N ARG A 52 7.25 13.76 6.79
CA ARG A 52 8.53 14.46 6.71
C ARG A 52 9.72 13.54 6.94
N ALA A 53 9.61 12.58 7.86
CA ALA A 53 10.66 11.59 8.08
C ALA A 53 10.89 10.74 6.82
N TRP A 54 9.81 10.30 6.16
CA TRP A 54 9.91 9.59 4.88
C TRP A 54 10.59 10.40 3.78
N ILE A 55 10.21 11.67 3.60
CA ILE A 55 10.84 12.53 2.59
C ILE A 55 12.32 12.77 2.93
N THR A 56 12.63 13.03 4.20
CA THR A 56 14.02 13.20 4.66
C THR A 56 14.84 11.95 4.36
N LEU A 57 14.30 10.77 4.67
CA LEU A 57 14.95 9.48 4.39
C LEU A 57 15.20 9.31 2.88
N LEU A 58 14.19 9.54 2.04
CA LEU A 58 14.33 9.42 0.58
C LEU A 58 15.39 10.37 0.03
N CYS A 59 15.38 11.64 0.46
CA CYS A 59 16.31 12.66 -0.03
C CYS A 59 17.74 12.52 0.51
N GLN A 60 17.94 11.98 1.72
CA GLN A 60 19.26 11.92 2.37
C GLN A 60 19.95 10.54 2.26
N ALA A 61 19.18 9.45 2.30
CA ALA A 61 19.75 8.10 2.34
C ALA A 61 20.02 7.51 0.95
N ARG A 62 19.39 8.04 -0.11
CA ARG A 62 19.63 7.58 -1.50
C ARG A 62 20.55 8.51 -2.26
N THR A 63 21.60 7.94 -2.87
CA THR A 63 22.33 8.58 -3.97
C THR A 63 21.41 8.65 -5.20
N GLY A 64 21.28 9.82 -5.84
CA GLY A 64 20.40 9.97 -7.00
C GLY A 64 18.90 9.88 -6.65
N TRP A 65 18.49 10.41 -5.48
CA TRP A 65 17.12 10.30 -4.97
C TRP A 65 16.02 10.81 -5.91
N ASN A 66 16.36 11.61 -6.93
CA ASN A 66 15.43 12.13 -7.92
C ASN A 66 15.63 11.55 -9.34
N GLU A 67 16.18 10.34 -9.46
CA GLU A 67 16.48 9.75 -10.77
C GLU A 67 15.50 8.63 -11.18
N ASP A 68 14.73 8.09 -10.25
CA ASP A 68 13.91 6.89 -10.48
C ASP A 68 12.40 7.10 -10.31
N ALA A 69 11.61 6.36 -11.10
CA ALA A 69 10.16 6.40 -11.09
C ALA A 69 9.54 6.01 -9.74
N VAL A 70 10.20 5.13 -8.97
CA VAL A 70 9.68 4.66 -7.68
C VAL A 70 9.71 5.78 -6.65
N THR A 71 10.79 6.54 -6.58
CA THR A 71 10.87 7.70 -5.69
C THR A 71 9.77 8.70 -6.04
N TYR A 72 9.52 8.96 -7.33
CA TYR A 72 8.41 9.83 -7.73
C TYR A 72 7.04 9.27 -7.31
N GLN A 73 6.79 7.96 -7.40
CA GLN A 73 5.54 7.36 -6.95
C GLN A 73 5.34 7.48 -5.43
N ILE A 74 6.40 7.22 -4.65
CA ILE A 74 6.36 7.33 -3.19
C ILE A 74 6.19 8.79 -2.75
N VAL A 75 7.00 9.71 -3.31
CA VAL A 75 6.86 11.15 -3.05
C VAL A 75 5.47 11.63 -3.46
N GLY A 76 4.95 11.18 -4.59
CA GLY A 76 3.61 11.51 -5.04
C GLY A 76 2.52 11.09 -4.06
N THR A 77 2.63 9.89 -3.50
CA THR A 77 1.72 9.38 -2.46
C THR A 77 1.81 10.24 -1.20
N ILE A 78 3.03 10.51 -0.72
CA ILE A 78 3.27 11.36 0.46
C ILE A 78 2.69 12.76 0.25
N VAL A 79 2.92 13.36 -0.92
CA VAL A 79 2.43 14.71 -1.25
C VAL A 79 0.91 14.73 -1.39
N ARG A 80 0.28 13.68 -1.92
CA ARG A 80 -1.17 13.56 -1.98
C ARG A 80 -1.77 13.54 -0.57
N ILE A 81 -1.23 12.72 0.34
CA ILE A 81 -1.68 12.68 1.74
C ILE A 81 -1.47 14.06 2.39
N ALA A 82 -0.29 14.67 2.21
CA ALA A 82 -0.03 16.00 2.73
C ALA A 82 -0.96 17.06 2.14
N PHE A 83 -1.34 16.96 0.87
CA PHE A 83 -2.27 17.89 0.22
C PHE A 83 -3.70 17.75 0.77
N ILE A 84 -4.17 16.53 0.99
CA ILE A 84 -5.49 16.27 1.59
C ILE A 84 -5.62 16.93 2.96
N ASN A 85 -4.55 16.88 3.76
CA ASN A 85 -4.57 17.36 5.15
C ASN A 85 -4.06 18.81 5.32
N ASP A 86 -3.17 19.29 4.47
CA ASP A 86 -2.54 20.63 4.52
C ASP A 86 -2.16 21.11 3.10
N HIS A 87 -3.16 21.45 2.28
CA HIS A 87 -2.95 21.89 0.90
C HIS A 87 -2.13 23.20 0.77
N GLN A 88 -2.06 24.03 1.82
CA GLN A 88 -1.34 25.30 1.78
C GLN A 88 0.17 25.14 2.00
N LYS A 89 0.56 24.47 3.08
CA LYS A 89 1.99 24.32 3.46
C LYS A 89 2.56 22.95 3.12
N LEU A 90 1.73 21.96 2.80
CA LEU A 90 2.14 20.58 2.50
C LEU A 90 3.07 20.03 3.58
N TYR A 91 2.81 20.34 4.85
CA TYR A 91 3.66 19.99 5.99
C TYR A 91 5.13 20.43 5.87
N GLU A 92 5.37 21.48 5.07
CA GLU A 92 6.70 22.02 4.71
C GLU A 92 7.59 21.03 3.96
N ILE A 93 7.02 19.97 3.37
CA ILE A 93 7.75 18.99 2.55
C ILE A 93 8.51 19.71 1.42
N THR A 94 7.93 20.76 0.83
CA THR A 94 8.61 21.59 -0.18
C THR A 94 9.95 22.17 0.29
N SER A 95 10.10 22.44 1.60
CA SER A 95 11.34 22.99 2.16
C SER A 95 12.43 21.93 2.27
N ILE A 96 12.06 20.68 2.62
CA ILE A 96 12.98 19.54 2.69
C ILE A 96 13.51 19.23 1.29
N VAL A 97 12.61 19.10 0.31
CA VAL A 97 12.96 18.85 -1.10
C VAL A 97 13.81 19.98 -1.66
N PHE A 98 13.50 21.23 -1.33
CA PHE A 98 14.32 22.39 -1.71
C PHE A 98 15.74 22.31 -1.15
N GLN A 99 15.91 22.00 0.14
CA GLN A 99 17.23 21.86 0.76
C GLN A 99 18.03 20.72 0.11
N ALA A 100 17.39 19.56 -0.12
CA ALA A 100 18.02 18.42 -0.79
C ALA A 100 18.49 18.77 -2.21
N TYR A 101 17.65 19.47 -3.00
CA TYR A 101 18.02 19.88 -4.35
C TYR A 101 19.15 20.92 -4.35
N GLN A 102 19.16 21.88 -3.42
CA GLN A 102 20.26 22.83 -3.27
C GLN A 102 21.59 22.13 -2.92
N GLN A 103 21.55 21.12 -2.05
CA GLN A 103 22.72 20.30 -1.72
C GLN A 103 23.21 19.51 -2.94
N GLN A 104 22.30 18.93 -3.72
CA GLN A 104 22.63 18.24 -4.97
C GLN A 104 23.30 19.17 -5.98
N MET A 105 22.72 20.35 -6.25
CA MET A 105 23.31 21.33 -7.17
C MET A 105 24.71 21.81 -6.69
N ALA A 106 24.90 21.96 -5.37
CA ALA A 106 26.20 22.31 -4.81
C ALA A 106 27.22 21.16 -4.98
N ALA A 107 26.79 19.90 -4.83
CA ALA A 107 27.62 18.73 -5.07
C ALA A 107 28.01 18.58 -6.55
N GLU A 108 27.06 18.76 -7.47
CA GLU A 108 27.30 18.75 -8.93
C GLU A 108 28.32 19.83 -9.35
N LYS A 109 28.24 21.02 -8.75
CA LYS A 109 29.20 22.10 -8.99
C LYS A 109 30.61 21.76 -8.50
N ASN A 110 30.73 20.97 -7.43
CA ASN A 110 31.99 20.61 -6.80
C ASN A 110 32.61 19.31 -7.35
N GLN A 111 31.87 18.53 -8.15
CA GLN A 111 32.39 17.35 -8.82
C GLN A 111 33.41 17.74 -9.90
N SER A 112 34.54 17.03 -9.91
CA SER A 112 35.62 17.19 -10.89
C SER A 112 35.11 16.92 -12.31
N LYS A 113 34.71 17.98 -13.01
CA LYS A 113 34.53 17.97 -14.47
C LYS A 113 35.85 17.48 -15.10
N GLY A 114 35.85 16.29 -15.70
CA GLY A 114 37.03 15.68 -16.32
C GLY A 114 37.65 16.56 -17.42
N ILE A 115 38.82 16.19 -17.94
CA ILE A 115 39.56 16.99 -18.95
C ILE A 115 38.69 17.37 -20.17
N LEU A 116 37.72 16.54 -20.56
CA LEU A 116 36.78 16.83 -21.65
C LEU A 116 35.72 17.88 -21.30
N ALA A 117 35.40 18.07 -20.03
CA ALA A 117 34.42 19.06 -19.57
C ALA A 117 35.01 20.48 -19.43
N MET A 118 36.32 20.67 -19.70
CA MET A 118 36.88 22.00 -20.00
C MET A 118 36.50 22.49 -21.41
N PHE A 119 36.09 21.59 -22.31
CA PHE A 119 35.69 21.92 -23.68
C PHE A 119 34.17 22.07 -23.84
N SER A 120 33.38 21.69 -22.82
CA SER A 120 31.95 22.00 -22.77
C SER A 120 31.72 23.21 -21.86
N SER A 121 31.24 24.32 -22.44
CA SER A 121 30.78 25.50 -21.70
C SER A 121 29.46 25.26 -20.95
N ASP A 122 29.04 23.99 -20.79
CA ASP A 122 27.75 23.64 -20.25
C ASP A 122 27.79 23.65 -18.72
N ASN A 123 27.42 24.81 -18.16
CA ASN A 123 27.03 24.97 -16.77
C ASN A 123 25.53 24.70 -16.59
N SER A 124 24.98 23.79 -17.39
CA SER A 124 23.62 23.31 -17.26
C SER A 124 23.51 22.46 -15.98
N VAL A 125 22.52 22.79 -15.16
CA VAL A 125 22.25 22.10 -13.88
C VAL A 125 21.26 20.97 -14.14
N SER A 126 21.34 19.83 -13.46
CA SER A 126 20.37 18.75 -13.65
C SER A 126 18.94 19.19 -13.25
N PRO A 127 17.89 18.82 -14.01
CA PRO A 127 16.52 19.06 -13.60
C PRO A 127 16.16 18.28 -12.34
N LEU A 128 15.33 18.89 -11.47
CA LEU A 128 14.83 18.19 -10.29
C LEU A 128 13.94 17.00 -10.68
N ILE A 129 13.23 17.12 -11.81
CA ILE A 129 12.49 16.02 -12.45
C ILE A 129 12.68 16.07 -13.97
N PRO A 130 13.15 15.02 -14.65
CA PRO A 130 13.26 15.03 -16.11
C PRO A 130 11.87 14.97 -16.77
N ASP A 131 11.76 15.46 -18.01
CA ASP A 131 10.48 15.47 -18.75
C ASP A 131 9.89 14.06 -18.88
N SER A 132 10.73 13.04 -19.04
CA SER A 132 10.34 11.62 -19.13
C SER A 132 9.65 11.09 -17.87
N MET A 133 9.86 11.73 -16.71
CA MET A 133 9.29 11.29 -15.43
C MET A 133 8.07 12.10 -15.00
N LEU A 134 7.70 13.16 -15.75
CA LEU A 134 6.57 14.03 -15.40
C LEU A 134 5.23 13.28 -15.29
N ALA A 135 5.05 12.23 -16.10
CA ALA A 135 3.82 11.42 -16.13
C ALA A 135 3.76 10.34 -15.02
N VAL A 136 4.86 10.07 -14.32
CA VAL A 136 4.93 8.97 -13.34
C VAL A 136 4.02 9.21 -12.14
N SER A 137 3.99 10.44 -11.63
CA SER A 137 3.09 10.82 -10.55
C SER A 137 2.76 12.32 -10.60
N PRO A 138 1.49 12.71 -10.86
CA PRO A 138 1.09 14.11 -10.94
C PRO A 138 1.44 14.92 -9.69
N PHE A 139 1.25 14.35 -8.50
CA PHE A 139 1.56 15.03 -7.23
C PHE A 139 3.06 15.20 -7.00
N ALA A 140 3.89 14.24 -7.43
CA ALA A 140 5.33 14.38 -7.37
C ALA A 140 5.81 15.46 -8.34
N SER A 141 5.38 15.41 -9.60
CA SER A 141 5.70 16.43 -10.61
C SER A 141 5.27 17.83 -10.16
N TYR A 142 4.08 17.95 -9.57
CA TYR A 142 3.59 19.19 -8.99
C TYR A 142 4.54 19.76 -7.91
N ILE A 143 4.99 18.95 -6.95
CA ILE A 143 5.89 19.45 -5.90
C ILE A 143 7.30 19.76 -6.45
N MET A 144 7.81 18.90 -7.34
CA MET A 144 9.15 19.06 -7.92
C MET A 144 9.23 20.32 -8.77
N LEU A 145 8.24 20.60 -9.63
CA LEU A 145 8.24 21.82 -10.44
C LEU A 145 8.12 23.09 -9.57
N ARG A 146 7.35 23.05 -8.47
CA ARG A 146 7.29 24.18 -7.52
C ARG A 146 8.63 24.44 -6.86
N VAL A 147 9.34 23.39 -6.45
CA VAL A 147 10.66 23.49 -5.83
C VAL A 147 11.72 23.93 -6.85
N GLU A 148 11.68 23.40 -8.07
CA GLU A 148 12.57 23.76 -9.16
C GLU A 148 12.42 25.25 -9.49
N GLN A 149 11.19 25.74 -9.70
CA GLN A 149 10.93 27.16 -9.96
C GLN A 149 11.48 28.07 -8.84
N LYS A 150 11.28 27.69 -7.57
CA LYS A 150 11.79 28.44 -6.41
C LYS A 150 13.32 28.44 -6.33
N SER A 151 13.96 27.36 -6.75
CA SER A 151 15.42 27.19 -6.72
C SER A 151 16.16 28.15 -7.64
N PHE A 152 15.47 28.68 -8.65
CA PHE A 152 16.04 29.57 -9.65
C PHE A 152 15.52 31.02 -9.56
N ASN A 153 15.06 31.46 -8.37
CA ASN A 153 14.52 32.81 -8.19
C ASN A 153 15.47 33.95 -8.67
N ALA A 154 16.77 33.84 -8.39
CA ALA A 154 17.76 34.83 -8.84
C ALA A 154 17.95 34.83 -10.37
N PHE A 155 17.91 33.64 -10.99
CA PHE A 155 17.89 33.48 -12.44
C PHE A 155 16.67 34.16 -13.06
N TYR A 156 15.48 33.86 -12.54
CA TYR A 156 14.24 34.47 -13.01
C TYR A 156 14.24 35.99 -12.87
N GLY A 157 14.84 36.54 -11.80
CA GLY A 157 15.01 37.99 -11.64
C GLY A 157 15.74 38.63 -12.83
N HIS A 158 16.94 38.13 -13.17
CA HIS A 158 17.72 38.66 -14.30
C HIS A 158 17.12 38.34 -15.68
N PHE A 159 16.41 37.21 -15.78
CA PHE A 159 15.67 36.83 -16.96
C PHE A 159 14.55 37.84 -17.28
N TYR A 160 13.69 38.15 -16.29
CA TYR A 160 12.61 39.13 -16.46
C TYR A 160 13.12 40.56 -16.65
N GLU A 161 14.20 40.95 -15.95
CA GLU A 161 14.88 42.23 -16.20
C GLU A 161 15.37 42.37 -17.65
N THR A 162 15.80 41.27 -18.27
CA THR A 162 16.26 41.27 -19.66
C THR A 162 15.09 41.31 -20.62
N LEU A 163 14.04 40.52 -20.38
CA LEU A 163 12.83 40.56 -21.20
C LEU A 163 12.12 41.91 -21.17
N GLY A 164 12.19 42.64 -20.06
CA GLY A 164 11.64 44.00 -19.95
C GLY A 164 12.49 45.07 -20.65
N LYS A 165 13.69 44.74 -21.17
CA LYS A 165 14.56 45.68 -21.89
C LYS A 165 14.45 45.44 -23.40
N LYS A 166 13.51 46.11 -24.06
CA LYS A 166 13.28 46.10 -25.53
C LYS A 166 12.56 44.85 -26.05
N ASP A 167 11.57 45.07 -26.93
CA ASP A 167 10.81 44.00 -27.59
C ASP A 167 11.65 43.10 -28.52
N LYS A 168 12.88 43.51 -28.84
CA LYS A 168 13.79 42.79 -29.75
C LYS A 168 14.44 41.53 -29.17
N TYR A 169 14.51 41.34 -27.85
CA TYR A 169 15.18 40.15 -27.29
C TYR A 169 14.20 38.99 -27.15
N ASN A 170 14.49 37.86 -27.80
CA ASN A 170 13.72 36.63 -27.65
C ASN A 170 14.07 35.88 -26.34
N LEU A 171 13.35 34.79 -26.04
CA LEU A 171 13.59 33.99 -24.83
C LEU A 171 15.04 33.48 -24.73
N ASP A 172 15.63 33.05 -25.83
CA ASP A 172 17.02 32.56 -25.90
C ASP A 172 18.03 33.61 -25.41
N HIS A 173 17.89 34.85 -25.89
CA HIS A 173 18.77 35.92 -25.48
C HIS A 173 18.60 36.25 -23.98
N ALA A 174 17.36 36.23 -23.48
CA ALA A 174 17.09 36.47 -22.07
C ALA A 174 17.67 35.37 -21.16
N VAL A 175 17.55 34.11 -21.57
CA VAL A 175 18.18 32.96 -20.89
C VAL A 175 19.70 33.09 -20.86
N LYS A 176 20.34 33.35 -22.01
CA LYS A 176 21.81 33.49 -22.10
C LYS A 176 22.34 34.61 -21.21
N LYS A 177 21.61 35.73 -21.14
CA LYS A 177 21.97 36.88 -20.29
C LYS A 177 21.70 36.64 -18.80
N ALA A 178 20.66 35.90 -18.45
CA ALA A 178 20.42 35.49 -17.07
C ALA A 178 21.46 34.48 -16.59
N ALA A 179 21.88 33.57 -17.48
CA ALA A 179 22.90 32.56 -17.20
C ALA A 179 24.27 33.19 -16.96
N SER A 180 24.66 34.19 -17.77
CA SER A 180 25.95 34.89 -17.59
C SER A 180 26.05 35.66 -16.26
N LYS A 181 24.91 36.08 -15.69
CA LYS A 181 24.87 36.76 -14.39
C LYS A 181 24.83 35.83 -13.18
N ASN A 182 24.26 34.63 -13.32
CA ASN A 182 24.10 33.68 -12.20
C ASN A 182 25.09 32.51 -12.22
N SER A 183 25.95 32.43 -13.23
CA SER A 183 26.89 31.31 -13.43
C SER A 183 26.19 29.93 -13.48
N MET A 184 24.92 29.90 -13.88
CA MET A 184 24.09 28.71 -14.06
C MET A 184 23.27 28.85 -15.33
N ALA A 185 23.27 27.83 -16.20
CA ALA A 185 22.51 27.84 -17.44
C ALA A 185 21.20 27.05 -17.26
N LEU A 186 20.08 27.68 -17.64
CA LEU A 186 18.77 27.05 -17.74
C LEU A 186 18.27 27.19 -19.17
N PRO A 187 18.07 26.11 -19.93
CA PRO A 187 17.56 26.19 -21.28
C PRO A 187 16.10 26.69 -21.31
N VAL A 188 15.65 27.22 -22.45
CA VAL A 188 14.31 27.84 -22.59
C VAL A 188 13.21 26.84 -22.23
N GLU A 189 13.36 25.58 -22.61
CA GLU A 189 12.42 24.48 -22.37
C GLU A 189 12.24 24.16 -20.87
N ARG A 190 13.18 24.63 -20.02
CA ARG A 190 13.13 24.48 -18.56
C ARG A 190 12.56 25.69 -17.83
N ILE A 191 12.14 26.73 -18.57
CA ILE A 191 11.37 27.82 -17.98
C ILE A 191 10.04 27.27 -17.45
N ALA A 192 9.60 27.78 -16.29
CA ALA A 192 8.45 27.26 -15.56
C ALA A 192 7.19 27.13 -16.44
N VAL A 193 6.89 28.10 -17.30
CA VAL A 193 5.69 28.06 -18.17
C VAL A 193 5.72 26.86 -19.12
N PHE A 194 6.86 26.56 -19.75
CA PHE A 194 7.02 25.39 -20.62
C PHE A 194 6.81 24.08 -19.86
N ARG A 195 7.40 23.99 -18.67
CA ARG A 195 7.35 22.81 -17.82
C ARG A 195 5.95 22.54 -17.28
N TRP A 196 5.24 23.58 -16.85
CA TRP A 196 3.84 23.49 -16.44
C TRP A 196 2.92 23.11 -17.61
N ALA A 197 3.16 23.65 -18.81
CA ALA A 197 2.38 23.30 -20.00
C ALA A 197 2.56 21.82 -20.36
N LYS A 198 3.80 21.31 -20.38
CA LYS A 198 4.10 19.88 -20.56
C LYS A 198 3.39 19.00 -19.54
N LEU A 199 3.42 19.38 -18.26
CA LEU A 199 2.74 18.61 -17.21
C LEU A 199 1.22 18.61 -17.37
N VAL A 200 0.61 19.74 -17.76
CA VAL A 200 -0.83 19.81 -18.07
C VAL A 200 -1.18 18.86 -19.21
N THR A 201 -0.40 18.83 -20.29
CA THR A 201 -0.60 17.90 -21.41
C THR A 201 -0.59 16.44 -20.94
N LEU A 202 0.38 16.06 -20.11
CA LEU A 202 0.53 14.69 -19.61
C LEU A 202 -0.53 14.30 -18.56
N CYS A 203 -1.10 15.28 -17.86
CA CYS A 203 -2.04 15.06 -16.76
C CYS A 203 -3.47 15.51 -17.10
N LYS A 204 -3.85 15.48 -18.38
CA LYS A 204 -5.17 15.96 -18.83
C LYS A 204 -6.35 15.24 -18.20
N ASP A 205 -6.19 13.97 -17.82
CA ASP A 205 -7.24 13.17 -17.17
C ASP A 205 -7.04 13.04 -15.65
N SER A 206 -6.05 13.75 -15.08
CA SER A 206 -5.80 13.72 -13.65
C SER A 206 -6.79 14.63 -12.90
N ALA A 207 -7.30 14.16 -11.76
CA ALA A 207 -8.07 15.02 -10.84
C ALA A 207 -7.26 16.22 -10.29
N LEU A 208 -5.93 16.21 -10.44
CA LEU A 208 -5.05 17.34 -10.09
C LEU A 208 -5.05 18.46 -11.15
N LEU A 209 -5.64 18.24 -12.34
CA LEU A 209 -5.66 19.20 -13.45
C LEU A 209 -6.03 20.64 -13.03
N PRO A 210 -7.08 20.90 -12.22
CA PRO A 210 -7.43 22.26 -11.78
C PRO A 210 -6.28 22.98 -11.07
N ILE A 211 -5.48 22.27 -10.27
CA ILE A 211 -4.30 22.81 -9.59
C ILE A 211 -3.17 23.08 -10.59
N LEU A 212 -2.97 22.20 -11.57
CA LEU A 212 -1.97 22.38 -12.61
C LEU A 212 -2.27 23.60 -13.50
N LEU A 213 -3.54 23.80 -13.84
CA LEU A 213 -4.02 24.99 -14.56
C LEU A 213 -3.76 26.28 -13.77
N GLN A 214 -3.97 26.27 -12.46
CA GLN A 214 -3.62 27.38 -11.57
C GLN A 214 -2.12 27.69 -11.59
N GLN A 215 -1.24 26.68 -11.59
CA GLN A 215 0.20 26.90 -11.65
C GLN A 215 0.67 27.41 -13.02
N LEU A 216 0.10 26.89 -14.11
CA LEU A 216 0.40 27.34 -15.47
C LEU A 216 0.02 28.82 -15.66
N THR A 217 -1.24 29.16 -15.33
CA THR A 217 -1.74 30.54 -15.42
C THR A 217 -0.98 31.48 -14.49
N GLY A 218 -0.73 31.06 -13.25
CA GLY A 218 0.09 31.81 -12.30
C GLY A 218 1.53 32.01 -12.75
N SER A 219 2.10 31.08 -13.52
CA SER A 219 3.45 31.22 -14.07
C SER A 219 3.49 32.14 -15.29
N ALA A 220 2.45 32.12 -16.14
CA ALA A 220 2.35 32.95 -17.34
C ALA A 220 1.97 34.40 -17.03
N TYR A 221 0.93 34.62 -16.21
CA TYR A 221 0.28 35.93 -16.04
C TYR A 221 0.75 36.73 -14.82
N ARG A 222 1.37 36.10 -13.82
CA ARG A 222 1.81 36.83 -12.62
C ARG A 222 2.78 37.94 -13.01
N LEU A 223 2.50 39.15 -12.54
CA LEU A 223 3.37 40.29 -12.78
C LEU A 223 4.76 40.07 -12.18
N ARG A 224 5.79 40.43 -12.94
CA ARG A 224 7.18 40.33 -12.53
C ARG A 224 7.82 41.71 -12.55
N LYS A 225 8.65 41.97 -11.55
CA LYS A 225 9.39 43.22 -11.44
C LYS A 225 10.52 43.23 -12.47
N ALA A 226 10.53 44.21 -13.36
CA ALA A 226 11.59 44.46 -14.33
C ALA A 226 11.81 45.97 -14.44
N ASN A 227 13.03 46.44 -14.17
CA ASN A 227 13.39 47.88 -14.21
C ASN A 227 12.38 48.78 -13.49
N SER A 228 11.98 48.42 -12.27
CA SER A 228 11.04 49.17 -11.43
C SER A 228 9.57 49.13 -11.86
N LEU A 229 9.25 48.50 -12.98
CA LEU A 229 7.88 48.26 -13.44
C LEU A 229 7.45 46.83 -13.12
N ASN A 230 6.15 46.63 -12.89
CA ASN A 230 5.55 45.30 -12.79
C ASN A 230 4.90 44.96 -14.13
N LEU A 231 5.49 44.02 -14.86
CA LEU A 231 5.10 43.68 -16.24
C LEU A 231 4.55 42.25 -16.31
N CYS A 232 3.59 42.04 -17.22
CA CYS A 232 3.07 40.73 -17.57
C CYS A 232 3.83 40.23 -18.81
N PHE A 233 4.35 39.01 -18.76
CA PHE A 233 5.13 38.43 -19.85
C PHE A 233 4.40 37.29 -20.57
N ALA A 234 3.10 37.08 -20.31
CA ALA A 234 2.34 35.94 -20.85
C ALA A 234 2.46 35.82 -22.39
N ARG A 235 2.19 36.90 -23.13
CA ARG A 235 2.32 36.93 -24.60
C ARG A 235 3.75 36.63 -25.08
N ARG A 236 4.75 37.16 -24.37
CA ARG A 236 6.17 36.93 -24.67
C ARG A 236 6.59 35.46 -24.53
N PHE A 237 5.86 34.67 -23.74
CA PHE A 237 6.04 33.23 -23.67
C PHE A 237 5.22 32.50 -24.74
N ILE A 238 3.92 32.77 -24.77
CA ILE A 238 2.94 31.99 -25.55
C ILE A 238 3.12 32.19 -27.05
N ASP A 239 3.52 33.40 -27.47
CA ASP A 239 3.68 33.73 -28.89
C ASP A 239 5.10 33.39 -29.41
N GLU A 240 6.02 32.96 -28.55
CA GLU A 240 7.38 32.57 -28.98
C GLU A 240 7.31 31.29 -29.84
N PRO A 241 7.97 31.26 -31.01
CA PRO A 241 7.96 30.09 -31.91
C PRO A 241 8.35 28.77 -31.24
N GLN A 242 9.34 28.78 -30.33
CA GLN A 242 9.78 27.59 -29.58
C GLN A 242 8.69 27.01 -28.65
N MET A 243 7.67 27.79 -28.31
CA MET A 243 6.59 27.40 -27.40
C MET A 243 5.33 26.93 -28.13
N GLN A 244 5.22 27.18 -29.44
CA GLN A 244 3.99 26.95 -30.21
C GLN A 244 3.52 25.49 -30.15
N ASP A 245 4.42 24.52 -30.39
CA ASP A 245 4.05 23.10 -30.38
C ASP A 245 3.59 22.65 -28.98
N VAL A 246 4.34 23.01 -27.94
CA VAL A 246 4.02 22.67 -26.54
C VAL A 246 2.68 23.27 -26.12
N MET A 247 2.40 24.51 -26.51
CA MET A 247 1.14 25.18 -26.18
C MET A 247 -0.03 24.67 -27.02
N ALA A 248 0.19 24.29 -28.28
CA ALA A 248 -0.84 23.65 -29.11
C ALA A 248 -1.25 22.29 -28.53
N GLU A 249 -0.30 21.47 -28.10
CA GLU A 249 -0.58 20.21 -27.40
C GLU A 249 -1.28 20.44 -26.07
N CYS A 250 -0.81 21.41 -25.27
CA CYS A 250 -1.45 21.79 -24.01
C CYS A 250 -2.90 22.26 -24.23
N ARG A 251 -3.15 23.07 -25.26
CA ARG A 251 -4.51 23.50 -25.64
C ARG A 251 -5.41 22.31 -25.90
N LYS A 252 -4.96 21.42 -26.79
CA LYS A 252 -5.69 20.21 -27.17
C LYS A 252 -6.00 19.35 -25.94
N ALA A 253 -5.02 19.17 -25.06
CA ALA A 253 -5.18 18.42 -23.83
C ALA A 253 -6.23 19.02 -22.88
N ILE A 254 -6.27 20.36 -22.74
CA ILE A 254 -7.26 21.05 -21.90
C ILE A 254 -8.66 20.98 -22.51
N GLU A 255 -8.78 21.09 -23.84
CA GLU A 255 -10.08 21.01 -24.54
C GLU A 255 -10.64 19.57 -24.57
N GLU A 256 -9.80 18.55 -24.61
CA GLU A 256 -10.19 17.13 -24.63
C GLU A 256 -10.36 16.48 -23.25
N THR A 257 -10.12 17.20 -22.16
CA THR A 257 -10.17 16.61 -20.80
C THR A 257 -11.55 16.07 -20.45
N THR A 258 -11.57 14.91 -19.80
CA THR A 258 -12.78 14.31 -19.23
C THR A 258 -13.07 14.78 -17.79
N VAL A 259 -12.14 15.53 -17.18
CA VAL A 259 -12.22 15.96 -15.79
C VAL A 259 -13.18 17.15 -15.66
N SER A 260 -14.15 17.07 -14.76
CA SER A 260 -15.02 18.19 -14.45
C SER A 260 -14.25 19.31 -13.73
N THR A 261 -14.03 20.43 -14.42
CA THR A 261 -13.30 21.60 -13.90
C THR A 261 -14.20 22.80 -13.62
N LYS A 262 -15.53 22.62 -13.60
CA LYS A 262 -16.53 23.69 -13.37
C LYS A 262 -16.29 24.96 -14.21
N GLY A 263 -15.89 24.79 -15.48
CA GLY A 263 -15.62 25.89 -16.41
C GLY A 263 -14.20 26.44 -16.39
N LEU A 264 -13.34 26.05 -15.43
CA LEU A 264 -11.96 26.54 -15.33
C LEU A 264 -11.13 26.19 -16.58
N SER A 265 -11.26 24.97 -17.13
CA SER A 265 -10.53 24.59 -18.35
C SER A 265 -10.82 25.53 -19.52
N LYS A 266 -12.11 25.83 -19.75
CA LYS A 266 -12.57 26.74 -20.81
C LYS A 266 -12.03 28.16 -20.59
N ALA A 267 -12.13 28.66 -19.36
CA ALA A 267 -11.60 29.97 -18.98
C ALA A 267 -10.09 30.06 -19.23
N VAL A 268 -9.31 29.08 -18.80
CA VAL A 268 -7.85 29.05 -18.98
C VAL A 268 -7.44 28.98 -20.45
N VAL A 269 -8.17 28.22 -21.27
CA VAL A 269 -7.96 28.24 -22.74
C VAL A 269 -8.23 29.65 -23.29
N GLY A 270 -9.34 30.27 -22.90
CA GLY A 270 -9.67 31.65 -23.28
C GLY A 270 -8.56 32.63 -22.89
N TRP A 271 -8.02 32.51 -21.67
CA TRP A 271 -6.92 33.37 -21.22
C TRP A 271 -5.63 33.10 -21.98
N LEU A 272 -5.17 31.86 -22.09
CA LEU A 272 -3.85 31.56 -22.66
C LEU A 272 -3.81 31.81 -24.18
N PHE A 273 -4.90 31.55 -24.91
CA PHE A 273 -4.90 31.61 -26.37
C PHE A 273 -5.60 32.85 -26.95
N THR A 274 -5.85 33.86 -26.11
CA THR A 274 -6.34 35.17 -26.56
C THR A 274 -5.29 35.95 -27.35
N LYS A 275 -5.77 36.77 -28.29
CA LYS A 275 -4.96 37.76 -28.99
C LYS A 275 -4.84 39.09 -28.21
N HIS A 276 -5.59 39.23 -27.12
CA HIS A 276 -5.61 40.44 -26.31
C HIS A 276 -4.37 40.53 -25.42
N GLU A 277 -3.76 41.72 -25.38
CA GLU A 277 -2.63 41.99 -24.50
C GLU A 277 -3.14 42.36 -23.09
N VAL A 278 -3.07 41.40 -22.17
CA VAL A 278 -3.53 41.58 -20.79
C VAL A 278 -2.44 42.31 -19.98
N THR A 279 -2.47 43.63 -20.02
CA THR A 279 -1.61 44.50 -19.20
C THR A 279 -2.45 45.13 -18.07
N ARG A 280 -1.89 45.20 -16.85
CA ARG A 280 -2.64 45.44 -15.59
C ARG A 280 -3.25 46.85 -15.45
N THR A 281 -3.31 47.67 -16.49
CA THR A 281 -3.92 49.02 -16.45
C THR A 281 -4.84 49.22 -17.65
N GLY A 282 -6.16 49.32 -17.40
CA GLY A 282 -7.16 49.68 -18.42
C GLY A 282 -7.63 48.54 -19.33
N PHE A 283 -7.16 47.31 -19.11
CA PHE A 283 -7.68 46.13 -19.82
C PHE A 283 -9.09 45.78 -19.35
N ASP A 284 -10.03 45.64 -20.29
CA ASP A 284 -11.39 45.17 -19.99
C ASP A 284 -11.40 43.64 -19.87
N PHE A 285 -11.56 43.17 -18.64
CA PHE A 285 -11.57 41.75 -18.30
C PHE A 285 -12.88 41.03 -18.64
N SER A 286 -13.94 41.77 -18.98
CA SER A 286 -15.27 41.21 -19.29
C SER A 286 -15.28 40.27 -20.51
N VAL A 287 -14.23 40.33 -21.34
CA VAL A 287 -14.04 39.44 -22.49
C VAL A 287 -13.67 38.00 -22.10
N PHE A 288 -13.36 37.74 -20.83
CA PHE A 288 -12.93 36.43 -20.34
C PHE A 288 -13.95 35.77 -19.41
N ASP A 289 -14.09 34.45 -19.54
CA ASP A 289 -14.76 33.63 -18.53
C ASP A 289 -13.92 33.61 -17.24
N LEU A 290 -14.57 33.61 -16.06
CA LEU A 290 -13.92 33.58 -14.73
C LEU A 290 -12.83 34.65 -14.55
N ASP A 291 -13.02 35.81 -15.16
CA ASP A 291 -12.06 36.91 -15.23
C ASP A 291 -11.51 37.38 -13.87
N TYR A 292 -12.34 37.36 -12.82
CA TYR A 292 -11.95 37.67 -11.44
C TYR A 292 -10.74 36.85 -10.97
N LEU A 293 -10.60 35.58 -11.41
CA LEU A 293 -9.46 34.73 -11.08
C LEU A 293 -8.18 35.21 -11.76
N LEU A 294 -8.26 35.62 -13.03
CA LEU A 294 -7.13 36.20 -13.76
C LEU A 294 -6.68 37.52 -13.12
N GLN A 295 -7.64 38.34 -12.67
CA GLN A 295 -7.36 39.56 -11.91
C GLN A 295 -6.65 39.26 -10.59
N LEU A 296 -7.03 38.20 -9.85
CA LEU A 296 -6.33 37.75 -8.64
C LEU A 296 -4.89 37.29 -8.94
N VAL A 297 -4.66 36.55 -10.03
CA VAL A 297 -3.31 36.16 -10.46
C VAL A 297 -2.44 37.40 -10.74
N LEU A 298 -2.99 38.37 -11.47
CA LEU A 298 -2.31 39.63 -11.77
C LEU A 298 -2.06 40.45 -10.51
N ALA A 299 -2.98 40.42 -9.55
CA ALA A 299 -2.85 41.06 -8.25
C ALA A 299 -1.71 40.46 -7.40
N GLY A 300 -1.27 39.25 -7.73
CA GLY A 300 -0.24 38.52 -7.01
C GLY A 300 -0.79 37.65 -5.88
N ASP A 301 -2.09 37.38 -5.90
CA ASP A 301 -2.73 36.46 -4.97
C ASP A 301 -2.12 35.04 -5.13
N LYS A 302 -1.97 34.34 -4.00
CA LYS A 302 -1.34 33.02 -3.92
C LYS A 302 -2.28 31.95 -3.34
N ASN A 303 -3.52 32.31 -3.06
CA ASN A 303 -4.54 31.40 -2.57
C ASN A 303 -4.88 30.39 -3.65
N ILE A 304 -5.04 29.14 -3.24
CA ILE A 304 -5.38 28.04 -4.13
C ILE A 304 -6.90 28.01 -4.28
N TRP A 305 -7.39 27.90 -5.52
CA TRP A 305 -8.83 27.86 -5.82
C TRP A 305 -9.35 26.44 -5.64
N MET A 306 -9.59 26.05 -4.38
CA MET A 306 -10.02 24.70 -4.03
C MET A 306 -11.43 24.35 -4.51
N ASP A 307 -12.25 25.36 -4.82
CA ASP A 307 -13.63 25.17 -5.31
C ASP A 307 -13.70 24.39 -6.64
N PHE A 308 -12.61 24.40 -7.41
CA PHE A 308 -12.48 23.68 -8.68
C PHE A 308 -11.89 22.27 -8.51
N VAL A 309 -11.48 21.89 -7.29
CA VAL A 309 -10.77 20.64 -7.01
C VAL A 309 -11.72 19.60 -6.43
N ASN A 310 -11.72 18.39 -6.99
CA ASN A 310 -12.50 17.28 -6.46
C ASN A 310 -11.78 16.62 -5.26
N MET A 311 -11.83 17.26 -4.09
CA MET A 311 -11.25 16.71 -2.86
C MET A 311 -11.77 15.32 -2.48
N PRO A 312 -13.09 15.02 -2.60
CA PRO A 312 -13.62 13.67 -2.33
C PRO A 312 -12.92 12.57 -3.12
N HIS A 313 -12.50 12.85 -4.37
CA HIS A 313 -11.75 11.88 -5.17
C HIS A 313 -10.42 11.50 -4.51
N PHE A 314 -9.61 12.48 -4.10
CA PHE A 314 -8.32 12.20 -3.44
C PHE A 314 -8.47 11.47 -2.10
N THR A 315 -9.49 11.83 -1.32
CA THR A 315 -9.82 11.14 -0.05
C THR A 315 -10.22 9.68 -0.31
N SER A 316 -10.98 9.41 -1.37
CA SER A 316 -11.37 8.04 -1.74
C SER A 316 -10.17 7.18 -2.15
N GLU A 317 -9.20 7.74 -2.89
CA GLU A 317 -7.96 7.05 -3.25
C GLU A 317 -7.10 6.73 -2.02
N GLU A 318 -6.96 7.68 -1.08
CA GLU A 318 -6.25 7.44 0.18
C GLU A 318 -6.90 6.31 0.97
N PHE A 319 -8.24 6.32 1.07
CA PHE A 319 -8.99 5.29 1.77
C PHE A 319 -8.82 3.91 1.11
N ALA A 320 -8.87 3.84 -0.22
CA ALA A 320 -8.68 2.59 -0.96
C ALA A 320 -7.29 1.97 -0.72
N GLU A 321 -6.24 2.79 -0.71
CA GLU A 321 -4.87 2.35 -0.38
C GLU A 321 -4.75 1.87 1.07
N ARG A 322 -5.37 2.59 2.03
CA ARG A 322 -5.43 2.14 3.43
C ARG A 322 -6.12 0.79 3.56
N LYS A 323 -7.28 0.61 2.89
CA LYS A 323 -8.01 -0.67 2.86
C LYS A 323 -7.11 -1.76 2.29
N LEU A 324 -6.42 -1.51 1.18
CA LEU A 324 -5.50 -2.45 0.55
C LEU A 324 -4.40 -2.93 1.51
N TYR A 325 -3.69 -2.02 2.19
CA TYR A 325 -2.67 -2.42 3.15
C TYR A 325 -3.25 -3.18 4.34
N SER A 326 -4.37 -2.70 4.87
CA SER A 326 -5.04 -3.36 5.99
C SER A 326 -5.42 -4.80 5.66
N VAL A 327 -6.04 -5.05 4.50
CA VAL A 327 -6.48 -6.38 4.06
C VAL A 327 -5.28 -7.29 3.74
N THR A 328 -4.21 -6.74 3.19
CA THR A 328 -3.06 -7.52 2.70
C THR A 328 -2.07 -7.88 3.82
N CYS A 329 -1.79 -6.95 4.73
CA CYS A 329 -0.69 -7.08 5.70
C CYS A 329 -1.13 -7.16 7.15
N GLN A 330 -2.30 -6.63 7.49
CA GLN A 330 -2.88 -6.86 8.80
C GLN A 330 -3.91 -7.96 8.62
N LEU A 331 -3.58 -9.19 8.99
CA LEU A 331 -4.52 -10.31 9.07
C LEU A 331 -5.59 -10.03 10.15
N SER A 332 -6.36 -8.96 9.98
CA SER A 332 -7.57 -8.71 10.74
C SER A 332 -8.61 -9.70 10.22
N PRO A 333 -9.10 -10.62 11.05
CA PRO A 333 -10.16 -11.57 10.66
C PRO A 333 -11.44 -10.86 10.23
N LYS A 334 -11.58 -9.56 10.55
CA LYS A 334 -12.83 -8.80 10.48
C LYS A 334 -13.26 -8.34 9.08
N ASN A 335 -12.41 -8.41 8.05
CA ASN A 335 -12.75 -7.86 6.72
C ASN A 335 -12.32 -8.78 5.56
N ARG A 336 -12.42 -10.11 5.72
CA ARG A 336 -12.67 -10.95 4.54
C ARG A 336 -14.14 -10.74 4.15
N GLU A 337 -14.41 -9.70 3.37
CA GLU A 337 -15.53 -9.78 2.44
C GLU A 337 -15.17 -10.96 1.53
N SER A 338 -15.78 -12.10 1.80
CA SER A 338 -15.78 -13.25 0.92
C SER A 338 -16.14 -12.72 -0.48
N PRO A 339 -15.34 -13.01 -1.53
CA PRO A 339 -15.83 -12.78 -2.88
C PRO A 339 -17.12 -13.60 -2.98
N SER A 340 -18.25 -12.91 -3.10
CA SER A 340 -19.53 -13.56 -3.39
C SER A 340 -19.29 -14.49 -4.58
N PRO A 341 -19.63 -15.78 -4.47
CA PRO A 341 -19.65 -16.64 -5.64
C PRO A 341 -20.53 -15.93 -6.68
N PRO A 342 -20.18 -15.96 -7.98
CA PRO A 342 -21.12 -15.51 -9.00
C PRO A 342 -22.45 -16.22 -8.76
N GLU A 343 -23.55 -15.46 -8.70
CA GLU A 343 -24.89 -16.00 -8.49
C GLU A 343 -25.17 -17.09 -9.53
N LEU A 344 -25.03 -18.36 -9.13
CA LEU A 344 -25.64 -19.46 -9.87
C LEU A 344 -27.13 -19.37 -9.59
N GLY A 345 -27.88 -19.07 -10.65
CA GLY A 345 -29.32 -18.90 -10.63
C GLY A 345 -30.05 -19.99 -9.84
N SER A 346 -31.05 -19.53 -9.09
CA SER A 346 -32.04 -20.30 -8.32
C SER A 346 -32.50 -21.60 -9.03
N PRO A 347 -32.37 -22.78 -8.39
CA PRO A 347 -32.89 -24.04 -8.92
C PRO A 347 -34.38 -24.17 -8.58
N ARG A 348 -35.22 -23.36 -9.25
CA ARG A 348 -36.64 -23.68 -9.43
C ARG A 348 -36.88 -24.09 -10.87
N ALA A 349 -36.25 -25.18 -11.27
CA ALA A 349 -36.63 -25.91 -12.48
C ALA A 349 -36.58 -27.40 -12.15
N ARG A 350 -37.76 -27.99 -11.93
CA ARG A 350 -37.93 -29.45 -11.87
C ARG A 350 -37.60 -30.00 -13.26
N GLY A 351 -36.43 -30.59 -13.40
CA GLY A 351 -36.05 -31.42 -14.54
C GLY A 351 -35.18 -32.54 -13.99
N THR A 352 -35.54 -33.79 -14.28
CA THR A 352 -34.83 -35.00 -13.87
C THR A 352 -33.34 -34.94 -14.23
N ALA A 353 -32.51 -34.50 -13.28
CA ALA A 353 -31.06 -34.50 -13.43
C ALA A 353 -30.55 -35.93 -13.35
N LYS A 354 -29.72 -36.33 -14.33
CA LYS A 354 -28.95 -37.58 -14.23
C LYS A 354 -28.09 -37.51 -12.95
N PRO A 355 -27.89 -38.64 -12.24
CA PRO A 355 -27.04 -38.66 -11.05
C PRO A 355 -25.65 -38.11 -11.37
N PHE A 356 -25.03 -37.43 -10.40
CA PHE A 356 -23.66 -36.94 -10.51
C PHE A 356 -22.74 -38.08 -10.99
N PRO A 357 -21.80 -37.82 -11.92
CA PRO A 357 -20.82 -38.82 -12.29
C PRO A 357 -20.07 -39.26 -11.03
N VAL A 358 -20.05 -40.58 -10.77
CA VAL A 358 -19.26 -41.16 -9.68
C VAL A 358 -17.80 -40.80 -9.95
N LEU A 359 -17.21 -39.97 -9.08
CA LEU A 359 -15.79 -39.66 -9.15
C LEU A 359 -15.01 -40.98 -9.13
N PRO A 360 -14.11 -41.23 -10.10
CA PRO A 360 -13.32 -42.45 -10.09
C PRO A 360 -12.46 -42.50 -8.82
N VAL A 361 -12.77 -43.46 -7.94
CA VAL A 361 -12.00 -43.69 -6.72
C VAL A 361 -10.67 -44.31 -7.13
N HIS A 362 -9.61 -43.52 -7.17
CA HIS A 362 -8.26 -44.03 -7.45
C HIS A 362 -7.87 -45.01 -6.34
N SER A 363 -7.40 -46.22 -6.69
CA SER A 363 -7.10 -47.29 -5.72
C SER A 363 -6.01 -46.91 -4.70
N GLY A 364 -5.22 -45.87 -5.00
CA GLY A 364 -4.24 -45.29 -4.08
C GLY A 364 -4.76 -44.18 -3.15
N LEU A 365 -6.02 -43.77 -3.26
CA LEU A 365 -6.60 -42.77 -2.34
C LEU A 365 -7.21 -43.45 -1.10
N PRO A 366 -7.02 -42.89 0.10
CA PRO A 366 -7.65 -43.39 1.32
C PRO A 366 -9.17 -43.41 1.18
N LYS A 367 -9.79 -44.52 1.62
CA LYS A 367 -11.24 -44.67 1.57
C LYS A 367 -11.86 -43.77 2.63
N ALA A 368 -12.90 -43.02 2.25
CA ALA A 368 -13.71 -42.27 3.21
C ALA A 368 -14.29 -43.22 4.27
N PRO A 369 -14.41 -42.77 5.54
CA PRO A 369 -14.99 -43.61 6.58
C PRO A 369 -16.47 -43.90 6.24
N CYS A 370 -16.79 -45.17 6.06
CA CYS A 370 -18.16 -45.61 5.83
C CYS A 370 -18.84 -45.88 7.17
N LEU A 371 -20.02 -45.28 7.38
CA LEU A 371 -20.86 -45.56 8.53
C LEU A 371 -22.10 -46.32 8.07
N ASP A 372 -22.40 -47.45 8.71
CA ASP A 372 -23.68 -48.13 8.50
C ASP A 372 -24.80 -47.31 9.19
N PRO A 373 -25.98 -47.14 8.58
CA PRO A 373 -27.08 -46.39 9.18
C PRO A 373 -27.55 -46.94 10.54
N SER A 374 -27.28 -48.21 10.88
CA SER A 374 -27.58 -48.74 12.21
C SER A 374 -26.60 -48.28 13.30
N THR A 375 -25.38 -47.88 12.90
CA THR A 375 -24.30 -47.49 13.81
C THR A 375 -24.53 -46.13 14.49
N ILE A 376 -25.35 -45.24 13.90
CA ILE A 376 -25.69 -43.93 14.51
C ILE A 376 -26.41 -44.08 15.86
N PHE A 377 -27.09 -45.20 16.10
CA PHE A 377 -27.74 -45.53 17.37
C PHE A 377 -26.77 -46.06 18.42
N GLN A 378 -25.52 -46.32 18.04
CA GLN A 378 -24.48 -46.88 18.89
C GLN A 378 -23.41 -45.81 19.15
N GLN A 379 -23.69 -44.91 20.10
CA GLN A 379 -22.79 -43.81 20.49
C GLN A 379 -21.33 -44.24 20.62
N HIS A 380 -21.06 -45.33 21.35
CA HIS A 380 -19.71 -45.83 21.60
C HIS A 380 -18.94 -46.18 20.32
N VAL A 381 -19.61 -46.72 19.30
CA VAL A 381 -18.97 -47.10 18.03
C VAL A 381 -18.58 -45.85 17.24
N VAL A 382 -19.46 -44.85 17.17
CA VAL A 382 -19.17 -43.58 16.47
C VAL A 382 -17.99 -42.86 17.12
N LEU A 383 -17.93 -42.81 18.45
CA LEU A 383 -16.80 -42.20 19.16
C LEU A 383 -15.49 -42.99 18.95
N GLN A 384 -15.55 -44.33 18.93
CA GLN A 384 -14.39 -45.17 18.61
C GLN A 384 -13.88 -44.97 17.18
N MET A 385 -14.78 -44.68 16.23
CA MET A 385 -14.40 -44.34 14.85
C MET A 385 -13.75 -42.95 14.74
N ALA A 386 -14.17 -41.98 15.55
CA ALA A 386 -13.58 -40.63 15.57
C ALA A 386 -12.21 -40.59 16.27
N ALA A 387 -12.03 -41.38 17.33
CA ALA A 387 -10.83 -41.40 18.18
C ALA A 387 -9.48 -41.48 17.42
N PRO A 388 -9.27 -42.39 16.45
CA PRO A 388 -7.99 -42.45 15.73
C PRO A 388 -7.71 -41.19 14.91
N PHE A 389 -8.70 -40.62 14.24
CA PHE A 389 -8.52 -39.38 13.47
C PHE A 389 -8.15 -38.22 14.39
N MET A 390 -8.85 -38.10 15.52
CA MET A 390 -8.55 -37.08 16.52
C MET A 390 -7.16 -37.26 17.11
N SER A 391 -6.74 -38.49 17.44
CA SER A 391 -5.40 -38.76 17.93
C SER A 391 -4.32 -38.40 16.90
N THR A 392 -4.55 -38.69 15.62
CA THR A 392 -3.62 -38.31 14.54
C THR A 392 -3.54 -36.80 14.40
N ILE A 393 -4.68 -36.09 14.41
CA ILE A 393 -4.70 -34.62 14.34
C ILE A 393 -3.94 -34.01 15.52
N LYS A 394 -4.13 -34.51 16.74
CA LYS A 394 -3.41 -34.05 17.93
C LYS A 394 -1.90 -34.26 17.82
N ASN A 395 -1.47 -35.44 17.39
CA ASN A 395 -0.06 -35.75 17.22
C ASN A 395 0.59 -34.86 16.15
N LEU A 396 -0.10 -34.63 15.03
CA LEU A 396 0.36 -33.72 13.98
C LEU A 396 0.41 -32.27 14.47
N ALA A 397 -0.61 -31.80 15.19
CA ALA A 397 -0.63 -30.45 15.75
C ALA A 397 0.55 -30.22 16.72
N LYS A 398 0.83 -31.21 17.58
CA LYS A 398 2.01 -31.18 18.46
C LYS A 398 3.33 -31.18 17.68
N GLN A 399 3.45 -32.02 16.65
CA GLN A 399 4.64 -32.05 15.81
C GLN A 399 4.85 -30.71 15.09
N TYR A 400 3.77 -30.07 14.64
CA TYR A 400 3.81 -28.74 14.00
C TYR A 400 4.35 -27.67 14.97
N THR A 401 3.83 -27.62 16.20
CA THR A 401 4.25 -26.62 17.18
C THR A 401 5.71 -26.81 17.62
N GLU A 402 6.13 -28.04 17.89
CA GLU A 402 7.53 -28.37 18.22
C GLU A 402 8.51 -27.99 17.09
N CYS A 403 8.07 -28.06 15.84
CA CYS A 403 8.88 -27.63 14.70
C CYS A 403 8.97 -26.10 14.57
N GLY A 404 7.95 -25.37 15.04
CA GLY A 404 7.98 -23.91 15.15
C GLY A 404 9.16 -23.42 15.97
N ASP A 405 9.37 -23.99 17.17
CA ASP A 405 10.50 -23.67 18.04
C ASP A 405 11.85 -23.91 17.34
N ARG A 406 11.94 -24.97 16.54
CA ARG A 406 13.15 -25.28 15.79
C ARG A 406 13.41 -24.26 14.67
N MET A 407 12.36 -23.81 13.97
CA MET A 407 12.46 -22.77 12.96
C MET A 407 12.84 -21.41 13.58
N ASP A 408 12.32 -21.10 14.77
CA ASP A 408 12.66 -19.89 15.51
C ASP A 408 14.15 -19.85 15.91
N ILE A 409 14.75 -21.00 16.25
CA ILE A 409 16.19 -21.11 16.50
C ILE A 409 17.00 -20.79 15.24
N ASP A 410 16.58 -21.31 14.09
CA ASP A 410 17.24 -21.04 12.81
C ASP A 410 17.09 -19.56 12.40
N ASP A 411 15.92 -18.97 12.65
CA ASP A 411 15.62 -17.55 12.40
C ASP A 411 16.40 -16.62 13.35
N ASP A 412 16.58 -16.97 14.61
CA ASP A 412 17.43 -16.21 15.55
C ASP A 412 18.91 -16.31 15.16
N ALA A 413 19.38 -17.49 14.74
CA ALA A 413 20.72 -17.68 14.21
C ALA A 413 20.95 -16.80 12.98
N TYR A 414 19.97 -16.70 12.10
CA TYR A 414 19.97 -15.81 10.95
C TYR A 414 20.05 -14.33 11.35
N CYS A 415 19.23 -13.91 12.32
CA CYS A 415 19.22 -12.55 12.86
C CYS A 415 20.53 -12.16 13.55
N LYS A 416 21.30 -13.12 14.06
CA LYS A 416 22.65 -12.88 14.58
C LYS A 416 23.66 -12.67 13.46
N LEU A 417 23.56 -13.43 12.37
CA LEU A 417 24.45 -13.31 11.21
C LEU A 417 24.26 -11.97 10.48
N ILE A 418 23.03 -11.50 10.30
CA ILE A 418 22.76 -10.23 9.59
C ILE A 418 23.38 -9.02 10.32
N ARG A 419 23.44 -9.04 11.66
CA ARG A 419 24.05 -7.97 12.47
C ARG A 419 25.56 -7.84 12.26
N ILE A 420 26.22 -8.90 11.80
CA ILE A 420 27.67 -8.94 11.58
C ILE A 420 28.04 -9.08 10.09
N LEU A 421 27.04 -8.99 9.20
CA LEU A 421 27.20 -9.09 7.75
C LEU A 421 28.01 -7.93 7.17
N TYR A 422 27.81 -6.73 7.72
CA TYR A 422 28.57 -5.53 7.36
C TYR A 422 29.47 -5.12 8.51
N GLN A 423 30.79 -5.16 8.29
CA GLN A 423 31.77 -4.81 9.30
C GLN A 423 32.59 -3.59 8.86
N SER A 424 32.85 -2.69 9.82
CA SER A 424 33.69 -1.52 9.60
C SER A 424 35.14 -1.96 9.37
N THR A 425 35.60 -1.97 8.12
CA THR A 425 36.99 -2.27 7.76
C THR A 425 37.74 -0.98 7.45
N GLN A 426 38.97 -0.82 7.95
CA GLN A 426 39.82 0.29 7.52
C GLN A 426 40.26 0.07 6.08
N GLN A 427 39.93 1.01 5.20
CA GLN A 427 40.39 1.05 3.82
C GLN A 427 41.09 2.37 3.56
N THR A 428 42.23 2.31 2.88
CA THR A 428 42.94 3.49 2.39
C THR A 428 42.42 3.85 1.00
N VAL A 429 41.79 5.01 0.89
CA VAL A 429 41.27 5.52 -0.37
C VAL A 429 42.21 6.60 -0.88
N PRO A 430 42.62 6.56 -2.17
CA PRO A 430 43.38 7.64 -2.78
C PRO A 430 42.49 8.89 -2.90
N VAL A 431 42.99 10.03 -2.41
CA VAL A 431 42.31 11.32 -2.45
C VAL A 431 43.29 12.38 -2.93
N GLU A 432 42.83 13.27 -3.79
CA GLU A 432 43.62 14.43 -4.21
C GLU A 432 43.27 15.64 -3.37
N ILE A 433 44.25 16.14 -2.61
CA ILE A 433 44.08 17.35 -1.81
C ILE A 433 44.53 18.55 -2.65
N ARG A 434 43.63 19.50 -2.86
CA ARG A 434 43.94 20.79 -3.50
C ARG A 434 44.10 21.86 -2.43
N CYS A 435 45.25 22.51 -2.43
CA CYS A 435 45.51 23.71 -1.63
C CYS A 435 45.28 24.95 -2.49
N SER A 436 44.58 25.96 -1.95
CA SER A 436 44.24 27.22 -2.63
C SER A 436 45.47 28.01 -3.12
N TYR A 437 46.66 27.71 -2.59
CA TYR A 437 47.92 28.38 -2.89
C TYR A 437 48.88 27.53 -3.73
N CYS A 438 48.52 26.29 -4.08
CA CYS A 438 49.37 25.38 -4.82
C CYS A 438 48.78 25.09 -6.20
N SER A 439 49.62 25.10 -7.23
CA SER A 439 49.22 25.00 -8.64
C SER A 439 48.91 23.57 -9.12
N LYS A 440 49.19 22.53 -8.32
CA LYS A 440 48.89 21.13 -8.66
C LYS A 440 48.26 20.37 -7.47
N PRO A 441 47.20 19.56 -7.70
CA PRO A 441 46.66 18.66 -6.67
C PRO A 441 47.74 17.68 -6.21
N LYS A 442 47.82 17.42 -4.91
CA LYS A 442 48.75 16.42 -4.37
C LYS A 442 47.98 15.13 -4.09
N PRO A 443 48.36 13.98 -4.68
CA PRO A 443 47.76 12.70 -4.34
C PRO A 443 48.17 12.35 -2.90
N CYS A 444 47.18 11.99 -2.09
CA CYS A 444 47.33 11.55 -0.72
C CYS A 444 46.44 10.32 -0.51
N THR A 445 46.73 9.51 0.50
CA THR A 445 45.87 8.40 0.91
C THR A 445 45.18 8.77 2.20
N MET A 446 43.85 8.63 2.23
CA MET A 446 43.06 8.86 3.44
C MET A 446 42.48 7.54 3.91
N THR A 447 42.65 7.26 5.20
CA THR A 447 42.05 6.08 5.83
C THR A 447 40.59 6.35 6.14
N VAL A 448 39.70 5.63 5.47
CA VAL A 448 38.26 5.60 5.74
C VAL A 448 37.89 4.28 6.41
N LYS A 449 36.77 4.26 7.12
CA LYS A 449 36.21 3.05 7.75
C LYS A 449 34.84 2.72 7.15
N PRO A 450 34.77 2.26 5.88
CA PRO A 450 33.51 1.82 5.30
C PRO A 450 33.03 0.52 5.97
N ASN A 451 31.71 0.35 6.01
CA ASN A 451 31.10 -0.94 6.32
C ASN A 451 31.15 -1.81 5.06
N VAL A 452 31.93 -2.89 5.09
CA VAL A 452 32.14 -3.80 3.96
C VAL A 452 31.39 -5.10 4.22
N LEU A 453 30.80 -5.65 3.16
CA LEU A 453 30.14 -6.96 3.18
C LEU A 453 31.16 -8.07 3.49
N SER A 454 30.87 -8.92 4.47
CA SER A 454 31.68 -10.10 4.77
C SER A 454 31.21 -11.31 3.94
N PRO A 455 32.02 -11.80 2.97
CA PRO A 455 31.63 -12.93 2.12
C PRO A 455 31.46 -14.23 2.91
N GLU A 456 32.23 -14.41 3.99
CA GLU A 456 32.12 -15.58 4.86
C GLU A 456 30.80 -15.63 5.62
N ILE A 457 30.28 -14.46 6.04
CA ILE A 457 29.00 -14.36 6.74
C ILE A 457 27.84 -14.56 5.76
N ASP A 458 27.92 -14.01 4.54
CA ASP A 458 26.93 -14.22 3.49
C ASP A 458 26.77 -15.70 3.10
N VAL A 459 27.88 -16.45 3.03
CA VAL A 459 27.86 -17.91 2.83
C VAL A 459 27.17 -18.63 4.00
N LYS A 460 27.46 -18.24 5.25
CA LYS A 460 26.80 -18.82 6.43
C LYS A 460 25.30 -18.53 6.47
N MET A 461 24.88 -17.34 6.05
CA MET A 461 23.47 -16.97 5.93
C MET A 461 22.78 -17.82 4.86
N SER A 462 23.46 -18.09 3.73
CA SER A 462 22.97 -19.00 2.68
C SER A 462 22.78 -20.41 3.16
N GLN A 463 23.74 -20.95 3.91
CA GLN A 463 23.65 -22.28 4.50
C GLN A 463 22.53 -22.38 5.54
N ASN A 464 22.34 -21.34 6.37
CA ASN A 464 21.27 -21.32 7.36
C ASN A 464 19.88 -21.33 6.70
N ARG A 465 19.65 -20.49 5.69
CA ARG A 465 18.37 -20.50 4.93
C ARG A 465 18.12 -21.83 4.24
N GLN A 466 19.15 -22.41 3.62
CA GLN A 466 19.03 -23.70 2.96
C GLN A 466 18.63 -24.80 3.94
N LYS A 467 19.27 -24.86 5.12
CA LYS A 467 18.91 -25.81 6.20
C LYS A 467 17.47 -25.63 6.66
N ARG A 468 17.03 -24.38 6.84
CA ARG A 468 15.66 -24.05 7.24
C ARG A 468 14.64 -24.51 6.18
N ILE A 469 14.94 -24.32 4.89
CA ILE A 469 14.09 -24.74 3.78
C ILE A 469 14.02 -26.27 3.69
N GLU A 470 15.16 -26.95 3.82
CA GLU A 470 15.22 -28.41 3.82
C GLU A 470 14.39 -29.00 4.96
N PHE A 471 14.55 -28.47 6.17
CA PHE A 471 13.75 -28.86 7.33
C PHE A 471 12.25 -28.63 7.11
N TRP A 472 11.86 -27.46 6.58
CA TRP A 472 10.46 -27.17 6.29
C TRP A 472 9.89 -28.11 5.23
N ASN A 473 10.63 -28.39 4.15
CA ASN A 473 10.17 -29.28 3.10
C ASN A 473 10.01 -30.72 3.60
N GLU A 474 10.95 -31.20 4.41
CA GLU A 474 10.86 -32.51 5.07
C GLU A 474 9.62 -32.59 5.97
N LEU A 475 9.41 -31.56 6.81
CA LEU A 475 8.25 -31.47 7.69
C LEU A 475 6.94 -31.48 6.88
N ASN A 476 6.86 -30.63 5.86
CA ASN A 476 5.66 -30.47 5.03
C ASN A 476 5.31 -31.78 4.32
N VAL A 477 6.29 -32.46 3.72
CA VAL A 477 6.10 -33.78 3.10
C VAL A 477 5.65 -34.83 4.13
N SER A 478 6.21 -34.80 5.35
CA SER A 478 5.86 -35.77 6.38
C SER A 478 4.44 -35.60 6.93
N MET A 479 3.88 -34.39 6.87
CA MET A 479 2.63 -34.04 7.55
C MET A 479 1.43 -33.86 6.61
N ILE A 480 1.61 -33.34 5.38
CA ILE A 480 0.49 -32.94 4.50
C ILE A 480 -0.51 -34.08 4.30
N ASP A 481 -0.04 -35.25 3.87
CA ASP A 481 -0.94 -36.34 3.49
C ASP A 481 -1.69 -36.87 4.72
N GLN A 482 -1.00 -37.03 5.85
CA GLN A 482 -1.60 -37.51 7.09
C GLN A 482 -2.63 -36.52 7.64
N ALA A 483 -2.32 -35.22 7.58
CA ALA A 483 -3.21 -34.15 8.02
C ALA A 483 -4.45 -34.09 7.15
N ALA A 484 -4.30 -34.11 5.81
CA ALA A 484 -5.40 -34.08 4.86
C ALA A 484 -6.36 -35.24 5.08
N VAL A 485 -5.83 -36.46 5.27
CA VAL A 485 -6.65 -37.66 5.48
C VAL A 485 -7.38 -37.62 6.82
N ALA A 486 -6.68 -37.30 7.91
CA ALA A 486 -7.28 -37.31 9.23
C ALA A 486 -8.36 -36.21 9.39
N THR A 487 -8.10 -35.01 8.90
CA THR A 487 -9.05 -33.90 8.94
C THR A 487 -10.25 -34.12 8.02
N ALA A 488 -10.04 -34.54 6.77
CA ALA A 488 -11.14 -34.86 5.88
C ALA A 488 -12.00 -36.01 6.40
N SER A 489 -11.41 -37.02 7.03
CA SER A 489 -12.14 -38.14 7.64
C SER A 489 -12.97 -37.68 8.84
N MET A 490 -12.45 -36.78 9.66
CA MET A 490 -13.17 -36.21 10.81
C MET A 490 -14.36 -35.33 10.36
N GLU A 491 -14.15 -34.46 9.38
CA GLU A 491 -15.23 -33.65 8.79
C GLU A 491 -16.28 -34.54 8.12
N HIS A 492 -15.84 -35.54 7.36
CA HIS A 492 -16.74 -36.46 6.67
C HIS A 492 -17.60 -37.24 7.67
N LEU A 493 -17.00 -37.79 8.73
CA LEU A 493 -17.73 -38.51 9.78
C LEU A 493 -18.77 -37.60 10.44
N SER A 494 -18.40 -36.36 10.77
CA SER A 494 -19.30 -35.38 11.39
C SER A 494 -20.49 -35.05 10.48
N ARG A 495 -20.24 -34.78 9.19
CA ARG A 495 -21.31 -34.55 8.21
C ARG A 495 -22.18 -35.77 7.99
N LEU A 496 -21.60 -36.96 7.93
CA LEU A 496 -22.32 -38.20 7.69
C LEU A 496 -23.28 -38.51 8.85
N VAL A 497 -22.84 -38.33 10.09
CA VAL A 497 -23.68 -38.46 11.29
C VAL A 497 -24.84 -37.46 11.26
N SER A 498 -24.58 -36.18 10.98
CA SER A 498 -25.63 -35.16 10.87
C SER A 498 -26.62 -35.46 9.73
N MET A 499 -26.12 -35.84 8.55
CA MET A 499 -26.96 -36.19 7.40
C MET A 499 -27.85 -37.40 7.68
N MET A 500 -27.31 -38.43 8.31
CA MET A 500 -28.07 -39.62 8.65
C MET A 500 -29.14 -39.31 9.70
N ALA A 501 -28.82 -38.51 10.73
CA ALA A 501 -29.80 -38.05 11.71
C ALA A 501 -30.92 -37.22 11.06
N ALA A 502 -30.57 -36.29 10.16
CA ALA A 502 -31.54 -35.49 9.41
C ALA A 502 -32.45 -36.35 8.52
N ALA A 503 -31.96 -37.49 8.02
CA ALA A 503 -32.75 -38.42 7.20
C ALA A 503 -33.71 -39.30 8.02
N LEU A 504 -33.58 -39.37 9.35
CA LEU A 504 -34.47 -40.15 10.20
C LEU A 504 -35.83 -39.47 10.42
N ASP A 505 -36.84 -40.30 10.63
CA ASP A 505 -38.15 -39.87 11.11
C ASP A 505 -38.02 -39.09 12.44
N PRO A 506 -38.82 -38.04 12.67
CA PRO A 506 -38.74 -37.21 13.89
C PRO A 506 -38.81 -38.00 15.20
N ARG A 507 -39.49 -39.15 15.21
CA ARG A 507 -39.59 -40.04 16.38
C ARG A 507 -38.28 -40.72 16.74
N ASN A 508 -37.43 -41.01 15.75
CA ASN A 508 -36.16 -41.72 15.92
C ASN A 508 -34.97 -40.76 16.04
N ARG A 509 -35.13 -39.48 15.66
CA ARG A 509 -34.09 -38.45 15.81
C ARG A 509 -33.64 -38.27 17.27
N ASN A 510 -34.57 -38.33 18.22
CA ASN A 510 -34.23 -38.23 19.64
C ASN A 510 -33.40 -39.42 20.14
N SER A 511 -33.50 -40.59 19.50
CA SER A 511 -32.71 -41.77 19.86
C SER A 511 -31.25 -41.69 19.41
N VAL A 512 -30.92 -40.84 18.44
CA VAL A 512 -29.54 -40.60 17.97
C VAL A 512 -28.93 -39.33 18.55
N GLN A 513 -29.73 -38.52 19.25
CA GLN A 513 -29.29 -37.29 19.92
C GLN A 513 -28.06 -37.52 20.82
N PRO A 514 -27.99 -38.57 21.68
CA PRO A 514 -26.82 -38.79 22.53
C PRO A 514 -25.53 -39.02 21.73
N THR A 515 -25.63 -39.62 20.54
CA THR A 515 -24.49 -39.87 19.66
C THR A 515 -23.90 -38.57 19.12
N GLY A 516 -24.74 -37.71 18.53
CA GLY A 516 -24.32 -36.42 17.99
C GLY A 516 -23.83 -35.45 19.07
N HIS A 517 -24.56 -35.36 20.18
CA HIS A 517 -24.15 -34.63 21.39
C HIS A 517 -22.76 -35.07 21.85
N SER A 518 -22.55 -36.37 22.05
CA SER A 518 -21.28 -36.87 22.58
C SER A 518 -20.11 -36.63 21.61
N LEU A 519 -20.35 -36.72 20.31
CA LEU A 519 -19.33 -36.41 19.32
C LEU A 519 -18.98 -34.92 19.30
N PHE A 520 -19.99 -34.03 19.41
CA PHE A 520 -19.78 -32.59 19.50
C PHE A 520 -18.91 -32.22 20.70
N TYR A 521 -19.26 -32.67 21.91
CA TYR A 521 -18.47 -32.36 23.11
C TYR A 521 -17.15 -33.14 23.20
N LEU A 522 -17.03 -34.29 22.53
CA LEU A 522 -15.73 -34.95 22.37
C LEU A 522 -14.78 -34.06 21.55
N ILE A 523 -15.28 -33.41 20.49
CA ILE A 523 -14.48 -32.46 19.70
C ILE A 523 -14.10 -31.25 20.56
N THR A 524 -15.05 -30.62 21.25
CA THR A 524 -14.74 -29.42 22.04
C THR A 524 -13.74 -29.71 23.17
N SER A 525 -13.85 -30.86 23.84
CA SER A 525 -12.88 -31.28 24.87
C SER A 525 -11.51 -31.68 24.30
N SER A 526 -11.42 -31.92 22.99
CA SER A 526 -10.18 -32.34 22.35
C SER A 526 -9.29 -31.20 21.86
N VAL A 527 -9.86 -30.01 21.64
CA VAL A 527 -9.13 -28.85 21.13
C VAL A 527 -8.29 -28.22 22.24
N GLY A 528 -6.98 -28.34 22.15
CA GLY A 528 -6.01 -27.67 23.02
C GLY A 528 -5.21 -26.60 22.28
N GLU A 529 -4.15 -26.11 22.92
CA GLU A 529 -3.29 -25.04 22.39
C GLU A 529 -2.63 -25.42 21.05
N ASN A 530 -2.16 -26.67 20.92
CA ASN A 530 -1.46 -27.12 19.71
C ASN A 530 -2.40 -27.15 18.50
N GLU A 531 -3.62 -27.66 18.67
CA GLU A 531 -4.61 -27.78 17.61
C GLU A 531 -5.09 -26.41 17.11
N LEU A 532 -4.98 -25.36 17.94
CA LEU A 532 -5.29 -23.99 17.57
C LEU A 532 -4.19 -23.33 16.75
N LEU A 533 -2.93 -23.58 17.12
CA LEU A 533 -1.76 -23.11 16.37
C LEU A 533 -1.62 -23.81 15.03
N TYR A 534 -2.17 -25.01 14.89
CA TYR A 534 -2.21 -25.76 13.63
C TYR A 534 -3.51 -25.49 12.86
N SER A 535 -3.47 -24.55 11.91
CA SER A 535 -4.68 -24.05 11.20
C SER A 535 -5.53 -25.14 10.55
N VAL A 536 -4.90 -26.20 10.03
CA VAL A 536 -5.60 -27.31 9.38
C VAL A 536 -6.48 -28.07 10.37
N ALA A 537 -6.02 -28.23 11.62
CA ALA A 537 -6.82 -28.85 12.69
C ALA A 537 -7.95 -27.94 13.17
N SER A 538 -7.66 -26.66 13.43
CA SER A 538 -8.68 -25.72 13.93
C SER A 538 -9.79 -25.45 12.93
N GLU A 539 -9.50 -25.38 11.62
CA GLU A 539 -10.50 -25.28 10.56
C GLU A 539 -11.37 -26.55 10.49
N SER A 540 -10.74 -27.73 10.50
CA SER A 540 -11.44 -29.03 10.46
C SER A 540 -12.37 -29.22 11.66
N TYR A 541 -11.92 -28.88 12.87
CA TYR A 541 -12.75 -28.94 14.06
C TYR A 541 -13.88 -27.92 14.00
N SER A 542 -13.63 -26.70 13.51
CA SER A 542 -14.68 -25.69 13.34
C SER A 542 -15.78 -26.16 12.37
N HIS A 543 -15.40 -26.75 11.24
CA HIS A 543 -16.37 -27.31 10.29
C HIS A 543 -17.16 -28.49 10.86
N SER A 544 -16.48 -29.37 11.60
CA SER A 544 -17.11 -30.51 12.28
C SER A 544 -18.11 -30.05 13.34
N LEU A 545 -17.74 -29.05 14.16
CA LEU A 545 -18.61 -28.45 15.16
C LEU A 545 -19.83 -27.76 14.54
N ARG A 546 -19.68 -27.05 13.41
CA ARG A 546 -20.84 -26.47 12.70
C ARG A 546 -21.80 -27.54 12.21
N ALA A 547 -21.28 -28.59 11.55
CA ALA A 547 -22.10 -29.66 11.00
C ALA A 547 -22.89 -30.40 12.09
N LEU A 548 -22.25 -30.69 13.23
CA LEU A 548 -22.90 -31.36 14.36
C LEU A 548 -23.80 -30.40 15.13
N GLY A 549 -23.37 -29.17 15.33
CA GLY A 549 -24.10 -28.17 16.09
C GLY A 549 -25.42 -27.76 15.42
N GLU A 550 -25.46 -27.63 14.09
CA GLU A 550 -26.69 -27.36 13.36
C GLU A 550 -27.77 -28.46 13.54
N GLU A 551 -27.39 -29.74 13.63
CA GLU A 551 -28.36 -30.85 13.74
C GLU A 551 -28.68 -31.22 15.20
N PHE A 552 -27.68 -31.21 16.08
CA PHE A 552 -27.80 -31.75 17.43
C PHE A 552 -27.85 -30.68 18.53
N VAL A 553 -27.50 -29.42 18.25
CA VAL A 553 -27.40 -28.37 19.29
C VAL A 553 -28.39 -27.24 19.03
N LYS A 554 -28.45 -26.74 17.81
CA LYS A 554 -29.30 -25.62 17.44
C LYS A 554 -30.78 -25.97 17.63
N PHE A 555 -31.53 -25.02 18.18
CA PHE A 555 -32.94 -25.16 18.54
C PHE A 555 -33.25 -26.30 19.53
N ARG A 556 -32.27 -26.78 20.30
CA ARG A 556 -32.45 -27.79 21.36
C ARG A 556 -32.34 -27.15 22.74
N PRO A 557 -33.43 -27.03 23.52
CA PRO A 557 -33.40 -26.34 24.81
C PRO A 557 -32.43 -26.98 25.80
N GLU A 558 -32.31 -28.31 25.77
CA GLU A 558 -31.41 -29.09 26.62
C GLU A 558 -29.91 -28.75 26.43
N GLU A 559 -29.51 -28.18 25.29
CA GLU A 559 -28.09 -27.91 24.98
C GLU A 559 -27.68 -26.44 25.18
N GLN A 560 -28.62 -25.50 25.19
CA GLN A 560 -28.30 -24.06 25.09
C GLN A 560 -27.49 -23.55 26.28
N MET A 561 -27.79 -24.06 27.49
CA MET A 561 -27.09 -23.65 28.70
C MET A 561 -25.64 -24.13 28.73
N ASP A 562 -25.38 -25.33 28.20
CA ASP A 562 -24.05 -25.94 28.17
C ASP A 562 -23.17 -25.29 27.10
N VAL A 563 -23.72 -25.00 25.92
CA VAL A 563 -23.02 -24.25 24.86
C VAL A 563 -22.65 -22.83 25.32
N MET A 564 -23.61 -22.13 25.93
CA MET A 564 -23.37 -20.81 26.50
C MET A 564 -22.25 -20.86 27.55
N GLN A 565 -22.30 -21.83 28.46
CA GLN A 565 -21.28 -21.96 29.50
C GLN A 565 -19.91 -22.30 28.90
N LEU A 566 -19.86 -23.16 27.89
CA LEU A 566 -18.63 -23.52 27.18
C LEU A 566 -18.00 -22.32 26.49
N ALA A 567 -18.80 -21.51 25.79
CA ALA A 567 -18.35 -20.27 25.16
C ALA A 567 -17.84 -19.26 26.22
N LEU A 568 -18.61 -19.03 27.29
CA LEU A 568 -18.22 -18.11 28.38
C LEU A 568 -16.99 -18.56 29.17
N ASN A 569 -16.70 -19.87 29.20
CA ASN A 569 -15.49 -20.42 29.79
C ASN A 569 -14.24 -20.20 28.92
N GLY A 570 -14.37 -19.56 27.76
CA GLY A 570 -13.25 -19.20 26.90
C GLY A 570 -12.85 -20.31 25.93
N PHE A 571 -13.79 -21.16 25.52
CA PHE A 571 -13.53 -22.13 24.46
C PHE A 571 -13.06 -21.41 23.18
N VAL A 572 -11.94 -21.88 22.62
CA VAL A 572 -11.16 -21.08 21.68
C VAL A 572 -11.77 -21.05 20.27
N LEU A 573 -12.48 -22.11 19.86
CA LEU A 573 -13.30 -22.12 18.64
C LEU A 573 -14.71 -21.61 18.95
N SER A 574 -14.81 -20.33 19.27
CA SER A 574 -16.06 -19.73 19.74
C SER A 574 -17.08 -19.44 18.64
N GLU A 575 -16.65 -19.20 17.39
CA GLU A 575 -17.58 -18.89 16.29
C GLU A 575 -18.64 -19.98 16.06
N PRO A 576 -18.29 -21.29 15.93
CA PRO A 576 -19.31 -22.33 15.80
C PRO A 576 -20.26 -22.44 16.99
N LEU A 577 -19.83 -22.05 18.20
CA LEU A 577 -20.69 -22.07 19.39
C LEU A 577 -21.70 -20.92 19.39
N VAL A 578 -21.29 -19.74 18.90
CA VAL A 578 -22.18 -18.59 18.76
C VAL A 578 -23.25 -18.88 17.70
N GLU A 579 -22.86 -19.44 16.54
CA GLU A 579 -23.78 -19.75 15.43
C GLU A 579 -24.91 -20.73 15.80
N VAL A 580 -24.69 -21.60 16.79
CA VAL A 580 -25.66 -22.64 17.21
C VAL A 580 -26.37 -22.30 18.51
N PHE A 581 -26.01 -21.18 19.15
CA PHE A 581 -26.68 -20.68 20.34
C PHE A 581 -28.00 -20.00 19.95
N THR A 582 -29.10 -20.61 20.35
CA THR A 582 -30.49 -20.24 20.02
C THR A 582 -31.31 -20.13 21.30
N PRO A 583 -31.09 -19.09 22.13
CA PRO A 583 -31.72 -18.97 23.44
C PRO A 583 -33.25 -18.88 23.38
N GLU A 584 -33.84 -18.54 22.24
CA GLU A 584 -35.28 -18.41 22.02
C GLU A 584 -36.07 -19.70 22.23
N VAL A 585 -35.42 -20.87 22.23
CA VAL A 585 -36.07 -22.16 22.49
C VAL A 585 -36.17 -22.50 23.98
N LEU A 586 -35.54 -21.72 24.86
CA LEU A 586 -35.58 -21.93 26.30
C LEU A 586 -36.94 -21.55 26.89
N ASN A 587 -37.34 -22.23 27.97
CA ASN A 587 -38.50 -21.81 28.75
C ASN A 587 -38.20 -20.48 29.49
N SER A 588 -39.24 -19.82 30.00
CA SER A 588 -39.11 -18.49 30.61
C SER A 588 -38.13 -18.44 31.79
N ASP A 589 -38.05 -19.49 32.60
CA ASP A 589 -37.16 -19.54 33.77
C ASP A 589 -35.70 -19.69 33.35
N ASP A 590 -35.41 -20.61 32.42
CA ASP A 590 -34.07 -20.86 31.88
C ASP A 590 -33.58 -19.70 31.02
N LEU A 591 -34.46 -19.05 30.26
CA LEU A 591 -34.14 -17.85 29.50
C LEU A 591 -33.73 -16.71 30.43
N CYS A 592 -34.47 -16.50 31.52
CA CYS A 592 -34.10 -15.52 32.54
C CYS A 592 -32.75 -15.86 33.20
N ALA A 593 -32.48 -17.15 33.45
CA ALA A 593 -31.21 -17.61 34.00
C ALA A 593 -30.04 -17.37 33.01
N ALA A 594 -30.24 -17.64 31.72
CA ALA A 594 -29.27 -17.41 30.66
C ALA A 594 -28.90 -15.93 30.54
N TYR A 595 -29.91 -15.04 30.47
CA TYR A 595 -29.66 -13.59 30.40
C TYR A 595 -28.99 -13.03 31.66
N ARG A 596 -29.32 -13.54 32.86
CA ARG A 596 -28.60 -13.16 34.09
C ARG A 596 -27.13 -13.55 34.00
N LYS A 597 -26.82 -14.79 33.61
CA LYS A 597 -25.45 -15.27 33.44
C LYS A 597 -24.68 -14.46 32.40
N LEU A 598 -25.29 -14.17 31.25
CA LEU A 598 -24.70 -13.32 30.20
C LEU A 598 -24.48 -11.90 30.71
N SER A 599 -25.46 -11.30 31.39
CA SER A 599 -25.32 -9.95 31.96
C SER A 599 -24.22 -9.86 33.00
N ASP A 600 -24.05 -10.88 33.84
CA ASP A 600 -22.96 -10.95 34.81
C ASP A 600 -21.62 -11.13 34.10
N ALA A 601 -21.57 -11.96 33.05
CA ALA A 601 -20.37 -12.16 32.24
C ALA A 601 -19.94 -10.91 31.45
N VAL A 602 -20.89 -10.06 31.00
CA VAL A 602 -20.58 -8.74 30.38
C VAL A 602 -19.77 -7.84 31.33
N ARG A 603 -20.03 -7.94 32.64
CA ARG A 603 -19.35 -7.15 33.68
C ARG A 603 -17.96 -7.69 34.04
N MET A 604 -17.60 -8.89 33.57
CA MET A 604 -16.28 -9.48 33.77
C MET A 604 -15.40 -9.19 32.53
N PRO A 605 -14.27 -8.46 32.66
CA PRO A 605 -13.44 -8.08 31.50
C PRO A 605 -13.03 -9.24 30.59
N GLU A 606 -12.72 -10.40 31.18
CA GLU A 606 -12.26 -11.60 30.46
C GLU A 606 -13.34 -12.27 29.63
N ARG A 607 -14.61 -12.15 30.04
CA ARG A 607 -15.77 -12.82 29.40
C ARG A 607 -16.65 -11.86 28.60
N SER A 608 -16.45 -10.55 28.79
CA SER A 608 -17.31 -9.49 28.27
C SER A 608 -17.47 -9.56 26.75
N LYS A 609 -16.38 -9.76 26.01
CA LYS A 609 -16.41 -9.87 24.55
C LYS A 609 -17.28 -11.04 24.08
N MET A 610 -17.13 -12.20 24.70
CA MET A 610 -17.89 -13.40 24.34
C MET A 610 -19.36 -13.27 24.71
N ALA A 611 -19.64 -12.75 25.91
CA ALA A 611 -21.01 -12.49 26.34
C ALA A 611 -21.73 -11.52 25.40
N LEU A 612 -21.04 -10.48 24.91
CA LEU A 612 -21.59 -9.55 23.91
C LEU A 612 -21.82 -10.20 22.55
N GLN A 613 -21.01 -11.18 22.14
CA GLN A 613 -21.23 -11.93 20.89
C GLN A 613 -22.46 -12.82 21.00
N LEU A 614 -22.62 -13.55 22.11
CA LEU A 614 -23.82 -14.37 22.37
C LEU A 614 -25.11 -13.55 22.53
N LEU A 615 -24.99 -12.26 22.90
CA LEU A 615 -26.11 -11.32 22.98
C LEU A 615 -26.37 -10.56 21.66
N GLY A 616 -25.40 -10.55 20.74
CA GLY A 616 -25.34 -9.64 19.60
C GLY A 616 -25.91 -10.19 18.29
N GLU A 617 -26.15 -11.50 18.20
CA GLU A 617 -26.90 -12.09 17.08
C GLU A 617 -28.38 -12.17 17.43
N GLN A 618 -29.10 -11.10 17.10
CA GLN A 618 -30.54 -11.12 16.80
C GLN A 618 -30.77 -10.62 15.39
#